data_AF-A0A1B6NW94-F1
#
_entry.id   AF-A0A1B6NW94-F1
#
_cell.length_a   1.000
_cell.length_b   1.000
_cell.length_c   1.000
_cell.angle_alpha   90.00
_cell.angle_beta   90.00
_cell.angle_gamma   90.00
#
_symmetry.space_group_name_H-M   'P 1'
#
loop_
_entity.id
_entity.type
_entity.pdbx_description
1 polymer ?
#
loop_
_entity_poly.entity_id
_entity_poly.type
_entity_poly.pdbx_seq_one_letter_code
_entity_poly.pdbx_strand_id
1 'polypeptide(L)'
;MACAGFKISNPDITNRQYLRFAGTDSQRASDFQNLATGAIAAPKLLLGVRGGYGAMRILPMVDWTTLGRIMKERGTILAGFSDVTAIQCALLAKGSMSSLAAPMLYSEFGKTAPDQISCRQFAEALTDSHLTITIQDASLTVSNCLP
;
A
#
# COMPACT_ATOMS: atom_id res chain seq x y z
N MET A 1 -3.74 5.43 -15.21
CA MET A 1 -3.90 4.02 -14.74
C MET A 1 -4.63 3.15 -15.76
N ALA A 2 -5.92 3.36 -16.04
CA ALA A 2 -6.63 2.57 -17.07
C ALA A 2 -6.00 2.70 -18.47
N CYS A 3 -5.67 3.92 -18.90
CA CYS A 3 -4.97 4.16 -20.18
C CYS A 3 -3.55 3.57 -20.23
N ALA A 4 -2.96 3.22 -19.07
CA ALA A 4 -1.67 2.55 -18.98
C ALA A 4 -1.81 1.01 -18.86
N GLY A 5 -3.02 0.47 -19.10
CA GLY A 5 -3.29 -0.98 -19.10
C GLY A 5 -3.60 -1.59 -17.73
N PHE A 6 -3.62 -0.79 -16.65
CA PHE A 6 -3.97 -1.30 -15.32
C PHE A 6 -5.49 -1.48 -15.17
N LYS A 7 -5.90 -2.68 -14.75
CA LYS A 7 -7.28 -2.94 -14.31
C LYS A 7 -7.45 -2.45 -12.88
N ILE A 8 -8.39 -1.51 -12.67
CA ILE A 8 -8.71 -0.96 -11.36
C ILE A 8 -9.88 -1.76 -10.76
N SER A 9 -9.74 -2.19 -9.51
CA SER A 9 -10.81 -2.80 -8.71
C SER A 9 -11.20 -1.89 -7.54
N ASN A 10 -12.39 -2.11 -6.99
CA ASN A 10 -12.93 -1.36 -5.85
C ASN A 10 -12.92 0.18 -6.02
N PRO A 11 -13.45 0.74 -7.14
CA PRO A 11 -13.49 2.19 -7.32
C PRO A 11 -14.37 2.89 -6.27
N ASP A 12 -15.37 2.20 -5.71
CA ASP A 12 -16.32 2.76 -4.76
C ASP A 12 -15.66 3.32 -3.49
N ILE A 13 -14.44 2.89 -3.17
CA ILE A 13 -13.65 3.43 -2.06
C ILE A 13 -13.46 4.95 -2.16
N THR A 14 -13.42 5.50 -3.38
CA THR A 14 -13.21 6.93 -3.61
C THR A 14 -14.45 7.77 -3.28
N ASN A 15 -15.61 7.14 -3.14
CA ASN A 15 -16.88 7.80 -2.84
C ASN A 15 -17.20 7.83 -1.34
N ARG A 16 -16.45 7.09 -0.51
CA ARG A 16 -16.70 7.02 0.93
C ARG A 16 -16.24 8.30 1.61
N GLN A 17 -17.06 8.83 2.51
CA GLN A 17 -16.72 9.98 3.33
C GLN A 17 -17.27 9.80 4.75
N TYR A 18 -16.42 10.06 5.74
CA TYR A 18 -16.80 10.19 7.13
C TYR A 18 -15.99 11.33 7.73
N LEU A 19 -16.63 12.49 7.91
CA LEU A 19 -15.95 13.74 8.25
C LEU A 19 -14.81 14.02 7.24
N ARG A 20 -13.56 14.09 7.70
CA ARG A 20 -12.35 14.28 6.88
C ARG A 20 -11.73 12.98 6.34
N PHE A 21 -12.30 11.82 6.68
CA PHE A 21 -11.75 10.49 6.36
C PHE A 21 -12.51 9.83 5.21
N ALA A 22 -11.84 8.93 4.49
CA ALA A 22 -12.42 8.13 3.40
C ALA A 22 -13.26 6.93 3.90
N GLY A 23 -14.17 7.20 4.85
CA GLY A 23 -14.93 6.21 5.60
C GLY A 23 -14.55 6.16 7.09
N THR A 24 -15.35 5.44 7.88
CA THR A 24 -15.10 5.23 9.31
C THR A 24 -13.78 4.47 9.54
N ASP A 25 -13.23 4.51 10.76
CA ASP A 25 -12.03 3.74 11.08
C ASP A 25 -12.21 2.24 10.81
N SER A 26 -13.40 1.69 11.09
CA SER A 26 -13.75 0.30 10.75
C SER A 26 -13.75 0.04 9.23
N GLN A 27 -14.40 0.90 8.43
CA GLN A 27 -14.41 0.74 6.97
C GLN A 27 -12.99 0.78 6.38
N ARG A 28 -12.15 1.70 6.85
CA ARG A 28 -10.77 1.86 6.38
C ARG A 28 -9.87 0.71 6.84
N ALA A 29 -10.04 0.20 8.05
CA ALA A 29 -9.34 -0.99 8.53
C ALA A 29 -9.75 -2.23 7.72
N SER A 30 -11.04 -2.37 7.40
CA SER A 30 -11.56 -3.49 6.60
C SER A 30 -10.96 -3.58 5.20
N ASP A 31 -10.54 -2.46 4.59
CA ASP A 31 -9.85 -2.51 3.29
C ASP A 31 -8.57 -3.35 3.34
N PHE A 32 -7.89 -3.36 4.48
CA PHE A 32 -6.71 -4.20 4.72
C PHE A 32 -7.09 -5.55 5.33
N GLN A 33 -8.00 -5.54 6.32
CA GLN A 33 -8.38 -6.75 7.04
C GLN A 33 -9.03 -7.79 6.12
N ASN A 34 -9.80 -7.37 5.12
CA ASN A 34 -10.41 -8.30 4.15
C ASN A 34 -9.35 -9.03 3.30
N LEU A 35 -8.19 -8.40 3.05
CA LEU A 35 -7.06 -9.07 2.39
C LEU A 35 -6.41 -10.06 3.35
N ALA A 36 -6.20 -9.65 4.61
CA ALA A 36 -5.61 -10.47 5.65
C ALA A 36 -6.44 -11.73 5.95
N THR A 37 -7.76 -11.64 5.91
CA THR A 37 -8.67 -12.78 6.15
C THR A 37 -8.94 -13.60 4.89
N GLY A 38 -8.48 -13.15 3.71
CA GLY A 38 -8.78 -13.79 2.43
C GLY A 38 -10.23 -13.59 1.96
N ALA A 39 -11.02 -12.74 2.63
CA ALA A 39 -12.36 -12.35 2.18
C ALA A 39 -12.33 -11.68 0.80
N ILE A 40 -11.22 -11.01 0.47
CA ILE A 40 -10.91 -10.59 -0.89
C ILE A 40 -9.51 -11.09 -1.28
N ALA A 41 -9.36 -11.47 -2.55
CA ALA A 41 -8.06 -11.88 -3.07
C ALA A 41 -7.08 -10.69 -3.09
N ALA A 42 -5.84 -10.92 -2.63
CA ALA A 42 -4.82 -9.89 -2.68
C ALA A 42 -4.46 -9.56 -4.14
N PRO A 43 -4.57 -8.29 -4.57
CA PRO A 43 -4.25 -7.89 -5.93
C PRO A 43 -2.72 -7.90 -6.13
N LYS A 44 -2.26 -7.67 -7.37
CA LYS A 44 -0.82 -7.45 -7.63
C LYS A 44 -0.33 -6.10 -7.11
N LEU A 45 -1.21 -5.10 -7.08
CA LEU A 45 -0.90 -3.75 -6.64
C LEU A 45 -2.03 -3.22 -5.73
N LEU A 46 -1.66 -2.80 -4.52
CA LEU A 46 -2.48 -2.01 -3.61
C LEU A 46 -1.97 -0.58 -3.68
N LEU A 47 -2.76 0.34 -4.24
CA LEU A 47 -2.36 1.72 -4.48
C LEU A 47 -3.07 2.66 -3.51
N GLY A 48 -2.29 3.49 -2.80
CA GLY A 48 -2.82 4.59 -2.01
C GLY A 48 -3.64 5.54 -2.88
N VAL A 49 -4.89 5.81 -2.48
CA VAL A 49 -5.73 6.78 -3.20
C VAL A 49 -5.19 8.18 -2.99
N ARG A 50 -4.95 8.56 -1.73
CA ARG A 50 -4.35 9.83 -1.32
C ARG A 50 -3.79 9.73 0.09
N GLY A 51 -2.93 10.68 0.45
CA GLY A 51 -2.53 10.93 1.83
C GLY A 51 -3.53 11.85 2.54
N GLY A 52 -3.06 12.44 3.64
CA GLY A 52 -3.84 13.32 4.50
C GLY A 52 -3.55 13.01 5.95
N TYR A 53 -4.55 12.50 6.65
CA TYR A 53 -4.41 12.06 8.04
C TYR A 53 -5.46 11.02 8.36
N GLY A 54 -5.03 9.94 9.01
CA GLY A 54 -5.90 8.95 9.60
C GLY A 54 -5.37 7.53 9.51
N ALA A 55 -4.27 7.28 8.80
CA ALA A 55 -3.64 5.96 8.72
C ALA A 55 -3.25 5.43 10.12
N MET A 56 -2.68 6.30 10.97
CA MET A 56 -2.29 5.93 12.34
C MET A 56 -3.46 5.38 13.17
N ARG A 57 -4.68 5.87 12.93
CA ARG A 57 -5.89 5.48 13.70
C ARG A 57 -6.29 4.02 13.48
N ILE A 58 -5.98 3.46 12.32
CA ILE A 58 -6.39 2.10 11.95
C ILE A 58 -5.30 1.07 12.21
N LEU A 59 -4.07 1.47 12.56
CA LEU A 59 -2.97 0.53 12.78
C LEU A 59 -3.28 -0.55 13.82
N PRO A 60 -3.93 -0.26 14.96
CA PRO A 60 -4.26 -1.29 15.95
C PRO A 60 -5.36 -2.26 15.49
N MET A 61 -6.05 -1.97 14.38
CA MET A 61 -7.23 -2.71 13.92
C MET A 61 -6.92 -3.72 12.82
N VAL A 62 -5.66 -3.78 12.36
CA VAL A 62 -5.25 -4.60 11.22
C VAL A 62 -4.26 -5.68 11.68
N ASP A 63 -4.51 -6.92 11.28
CA ASP A 63 -3.57 -8.03 11.46
C ASP A 63 -2.44 -7.94 10.42
N TRP A 64 -1.42 -7.16 10.74
CA TRP A 64 -0.25 -6.92 9.89
C TRP A 64 0.57 -8.18 9.61
N THR A 65 0.65 -9.10 10.58
CA THR A 65 1.40 -10.37 10.43
C THR A 65 0.78 -11.21 9.32
N THR A 66 -0.53 -11.42 9.38
CA THR A 66 -1.24 -12.20 8.36
C THR A 66 -1.25 -11.48 7.02
N LEU A 67 -1.48 -10.16 7.02
CA LEU A 67 -1.46 -9.36 5.80
C LEU A 67 -0.11 -9.46 5.07
N GLY A 68 1.00 -9.27 5.79
CA GLY A 68 2.35 -9.35 5.22
C GLY A 68 2.65 -10.71 4.59
N ARG A 69 2.28 -11.81 5.28
CA ARG A 69 2.40 -13.17 4.75
C ARG A 69 1.62 -13.34 3.45
N ILE A 70 0.35 -12.96 3.42
CA ILE A 70 -0.50 -13.10 2.22
C ILE A 70 0.03 -12.27 1.06
N MET A 71 0.46 -11.03 1.33
CA MET A 71 1.04 -10.16 0.31
C MET A 71 2.33 -10.77 -0.27
N LYS A 72 3.19 -11.34 0.58
CA LYS A 72 4.41 -12.03 0.13
C LYS A 72 4.10 -13.24 -0.75
N GLU A 73 3.16 -14.10 -0.34
CA GLU A 73 2.74 -15.28 -1.11
C GLU A 73 2.13 -14.91 -2.48
N ARG A 74 1.41 -13.79 -2.56
CA ARG A 74 0.74 -13.34 -3.79
C ARG A 74 1.61 -12.45 -4.68
N GLY A 75 2.75 -11.98 -4.17
CA GLY A 75 3.57 -10.96 -4.81
C GLY A 75 2.82 -9.64 -4.93
N THR A 76 2.11 -9.24 -3.88
CA THR A 76 1.37 -7.99 -3.80
C THR A 76 2.30 -6.85 -3.40
N ILE A 77 2.25 -5.75 -4.14
CA ILE A 77 3.00 -4.53 -3.84
C ILE A 77 2.04 -3.50 -3.24
N LEU A 78 2.33 -2.99 -2.04
CA LEU A 78 1.70 -1.77 -1.52
C LEU A 78 2.49 -0.56 -2.02
N ALA A 79 1.82 0.38 -2.67
CA ALA A 79 2.40 1.58 -3.26
C ALA A 79 1.70 2.86 -2.77
N GLY A 80 2.47 3.88 -2.38
CA GLY A 80 1.95 5.18 -1.98
C GLY A 80 2.97 6.02 -1.23
N PHE A 81 2.60 7.22 -0.80
CA PHE A 81 3.46 8.10 0.01
C PHE A 81 2.60 8.99 0.94
N SER A 82 3.22 9.90 1.70
CA SER A 82 2.55 10.79 2.66
C SER A 82 1.96 9.99 3.84
N ASP A 83 0.70 10.18 4.23
CA ASP A 83 0.08 9.48 5.37
C ASP A 83 0.11 7.93 5.21
N VAL A 84 0.19 7.43 3.97
CA VAL A 84 0.38 6.00 3.67
C VAL A 84 1.67 5.44 4.27
N THR A 85 2.67 6.28 4.55
CA THR A 85 3.91 5.87 5.20
C THR A 85 3.69 5.23 6.57
N ALA A 86 2.66 5.63 7.32
CA ALA A 86 2.32 4.94 8.58
C ALA A 86 1.93 3.47 8.36
N ILE A 87 1.21 3.18 7.27
CA ILE A 87 0.84 1.81 6.86
C ILE A 87 2.09 1.05 6.39
N GLN A 88 2.94 1.69 5.59
CA GLN A 88 4.18 1.09 5.09
C GLN A 88 5.11 0.69 6.24
N CYS A 89 5.26 1.55 7.25
CA CYS A 89 6.04 1.26 8.45
C CYS A 89 5.42 0.12 9.28
N ALA A 90 4.09 0.11 9.46
CA ALA A 90 3.42 -0.97 10.17
C ALA A 90 3.58 -2.32 9.46
N LEU A 91 3.42 -2.34 8.13
CA LEU A 91 3.61 -3.52 7.31
C LEU A 91 5.06 -4.03 7.38
N LEU A 92 6.05 -3.14 7.36
CA LEU A 92 7.45 -3.51 7.52
C LEU A 92 7.73 -4.07 8.93
N ALA A 93 7.35 -3.32 9.96
CA ALA A 93 7.71 -3.64 11.34
C ALA A 93 6.95 -4.83 11.94
N LYS A 94 5.70 -5.07 11.50
CA LYS A 94 4.83 -6.13 12.04
C LYS A 94 4.51 -7.22 11.03
N GLY A 95 4.47 -6.89 9.74
CA GLY A 95 4.19 -7.85 8.66
C GLY A 95 5.43 -8.41 7.97
N SER A 96 6.63 -7.93 8.32
CA SER A 96 7.90 -8.33 7.67
C SER A 96 7.83 -8.27 6.13
N MET A 97 7.12 -7.26 5.62
CA MET A 97 6.85 -7.10 4.19
C MET A 97 7.19 -5.67 3.75
N SER A 98 7.93 -5.56 2.65
CA SER A 98 8.31 -4.27 2.08
C SER A 98 7.16 -3.64 1.29
N SER A 99 7.31 -2.36 0.99
CA SER A 99 6.37 -1.58 0.19
C SER A 99 7.12 -0.53 -0.63
N LEU A 100 6.44 0.08 -1.59
CA LEU A 100 7.03 1.05 -2.51
C LEU A 100 6.53 2.47 -2.19
N ALA A 101 7.47 3.38 -1.94
CA ALA A 101 7.17 4.81 -1.96
C ALA A 101 6.92 5.25 -3.41
N ALA A 102 5.68 5.59 -3.74
CA ALA A 102 5.27 5.78 -5.14
C ALA A 102 4.10 6.78 -5.30
N PRO A 103 3.92 7.37 -6.50
CA PRO A 103 2.76 8.16 -6.89
C PRO A 103 1.42 7.56 -6.45
N MET A 104 0.47 8.39 -6.02
CA MET A 104 -0.85 7.97 -5.58
C MET A 104 -1.94 8.30 -6.62
N LEU A 105 -3.09 7.62 -6.50
CA LEU A 105 -4.17 7.71 -7.48
C LEU A 105 -4.67 9.14 -7.68
N TYR A 106 -4.96 9.86 -6.59
CA TYR A 106 -5.55 11.20 -6.65
C TYR A 106 -4.51 12.27 -6.99
N SER A 107 -3.37 12.28 -6.30
CA SER A 107 -2.40 13.39 -6.37
C SER A 107 -1.54 13.39 -7.64
N GLU A 108 -1.23 12.22 -8.21
CA GLU A 108 -0.36 12.13 -9.39
C GLU A 108 -1.15 11.69 -10.62
N PHE A 109 -1.90 10.58 -10.52
CA PHE A 109 -2.64 10.05 -11.66
C PHE A 109 -3.98 10.76 -11.92
N GLY A 110 -4.53 11.46 -10.93
CA GLY A 110 -5.82 12.14 -10.99
C GLY A 110 -5.76 13.58 -11.50
N LYS A 111 -4.56 14.09 -11.82
CA LYS A 111 -4.36 15.42 -12.41
C LYS A 111 -4.97 15.49 -13.80
N THR A 112 -5.47 16.66 -14.20
CA THR A 112 -5.94 16.92 -15.58
C THR A 112 -4.84 16.64 -16.61
N ALA A 113 -3.59 16.95 -16.27
CA ALA A 113 -2.40 16.58 -17.01
C ALA A 113 -1.42 15.86 -16.06
N PRO A 114 -1.47 14.52 -15.97
CA PRO A 114 -0.52 13.74 -15.18
C PRO A 114 0.91 13.92 -15.71
N ASP A 115 1.89 13.97 -14.80
CA ASP A 115 3.29 14.02 -15.18
C ASP A 115 3.71 12.70 -15.84
N GLN A 116 4.11 12.77 -17.11
CA GLN A 116 4.39 11.58 -17.91
C GLN A 116 5.63 10.83 -17.43
N ILE A 117 6.63 11.54 -16.90
CA ILE A 117 7.88 10.94 -16.40
C ILE A 117 7.55 10.10 -15.16
N SER A 118 6.86 10.68 -14.17
CA SER A 118 6.43 9.98 -12.96
C SER A 118 5.57 8.75 -13.28
N CYS A 119 4.65 8.88 -14.25
CA CYS A 119 3.80 7.75 -14.67
C CYS A 119 4.62 6.62 -15.29
N ARG A 120 5.59 6.96 -16.15
CA ARG A 120 6.46 6.00 -16.82
C ARG A 120 7.36 5.28 -15.82
N GLN A 121 8.06 6.05 -14.98
CA GLN A 121 8.97 5.50 -13.97
C GLN A 121 8.22 4.63 -12.95
N PHE A 122 6.99 4.99 -12.59
CA PHE A 122 6.15 4.13 -11.76
C PHE A 122 5.85 2.78 -12.44
N ALA A 123 5.48 2.79 -13.71
CA ALA A 123 5.23 1.56 -14.45
C ALA A 123 6.50 0.71 -14.56
N GLU A 124 7.63 1.32 -14.95
CA GLU A 124 8.94 0.66 -15.04
C GLU A 124 9.33 0.04 -13.69
N ALA A 125 9.22 0.78 -12.59
CA ALA A 125 9.54 0.28 -11.25
C ALA A 125 8.69 -0.94 -10.82
N LEU A 126 7.48 -1.11 -11.35
CA LEU A 126 6.61 -2.23 -11.04
C LEU A 126 6.78 -3.44 -11.97
N THR A 127 7.25 -3.23 -13.20
CA THR A 127 7.26 -4.27 -14.24
C THR A 127 8.65 -4.69 -14.69
N ASP A 128 9.66 -3.86 -14.49
CA ASP A 128 11.03 -4.16 -14.91
C ASP A 128 11.73 -5.08 -13.89
N SER A 129 11.98 -6.32 -14.31
CA SER A 129 12.70 -7.31 -13.50
C SER A 129 14.13 -6.89 -13.16
N HIS A 130 14.76 -6.01 -13.97
CA HIS A 130 16.11 -5.51 -13.70
C HIS A 130 16.19 -4.62 -12.45
N LEU A 131 15.05 -4.09 -11.99
CA LEU A 131 14.95 -3.30 -10.76
C LEU A 131 14.66 -4.17 -9.52
N THR A 132 14.63 -5.50 -9.67
CA THR A 132 14.38 -6.42 -8.55
C THR A 132 15.64 -6.60 -7.71
N ILE A 133 15.57 -6.18 -6.45
CA ILE A 133 16.62 -6.40 -5.45
C ILE A 133 16.19 -7.54 -4.53
N THR A 134 16.97 -8.62 -4.49
CA THR A 134 16.76 -9.72 -3.54
C THR A 134 17.62 -9.51 -2.30
N ILE A 135 17.00 -9.33 -1.15
CA ILE A 135 17.70 -9.25 0.14
C ILE A 135 17.67 -10.64 0.78
N GLN A 136 18.84 -11.25 0.98
CA GLN A 136 18.97 -12.60 1.53
C GLN A 136 18.65 -12.68 3.02
N ASP A 137 18.93 -11.60 3.77
CA ASP A 137 18.60 -11.47 5.18
C ASP A 137 18.14 -10.03 5.47
N ALA A 138 16.90 -9.89 5.93
CA ALA A 138 16.32 -8.62 6.35
C ALA A 138 16.23 -8.52 7.88
N SER A 139 16.98 -9.37 8.60
CA SER A 139 17.17 -9.22 10.03
C SER A 139 17.78 -7.84 10.27
N LEU A 140 16.99 -6.94 10.86
CA LEU A 140 17.54 -5.77 11.50
C LEU A 140 18.45 -6.35 12.58
N THR A 141 19.77 -6.24 12.42
CA THR A 141 20.73 -6.62 13.45
C THR A 141 20.52 -5.72 14.66
N VAL A 142 19.51 -6.01 15.47
CA VAL A 142 19.36 -5.48 16.82
C VAL A 142 20.04 -6.48 17.74
N SER A 143 21.36 -6.51 17.66
CA SER A 143 22.17 -7.09 18.73
C SER A 143 22.17 -6.06 19.86
N ASN A 144 21.32 -6.26 20.87
CA ASN A 144 21.24 -5.52 22.14
C ASN A 144 20.70 -4.09 22.09
N CYS A 145 19.37 -3.96 22.16
CA CYS A 145 18.73 -2.86 22.89
C CYS A 145 17.52 -3.44 23.64
N LEU A 146 17.78 -4.05 24.80
CA LEU A 146 16.78 -4.24 25.85
C LEU A 146 16.88 -3.04 26.82
N PRO A 147 15.77 -2.65 27.47
CA PRO A 147 15.70 -1.46 28.33
C PRO A 147 16.62 -1.53 29.56
#